data_AF-A0A0A8UK39-F1
#
_entry.id   AF-A0A0A8UK39-F1
#
_cell.length_a   1.000
_cell.length_b   1.000
_cell.length_c   1.000
_cell.angle_alpha   90.00
_cell.angle_beta   90.00
_cell.angle_gamma   90.00
#
_symmetry.space_group_name_H-M   'P 1'
#
loop_
_entity.id
_entity.type
_entity.pdbx_description
1 polymer ?
#
loop_
_entity_poly.entity_id
_entity_poly.type
_entity_poly.pdbx_seq_one_letter_code
_entity_poly.pdbx_strand_id
1 'polypeptide(L)' 'MSNKKLSERLNNELDALGVPGLMIERVEVCSKLFKLPKFKAEAVLNGMILDTLSIQTIAKELEVSADWLLGLKNEKDKQH' A
#
# COMPACT_ATOMS: atom_id res chain seq x y z
N MET A 1 -1.48 -4.54 -15.46
CA MET A 1 -1.46 -3.07 -15.60
C MET A 1 -1.07 -2.47 -14.26
N SER A 2 -0.07 -1.60 -14.20
CA SER A 2 0.31 -0.92 -12.95
C SER A 2 -0.64 0.25 -12.69
N ASN A 3 -1.18 0.31 -11.47
CA ASN A 3 -2.01 1.38 -10.97
C ASN A 3 -1.13 2.44 -10.31
N LYS A 4 -0.92 3.56 -11.02
CA LYS A 4 -0.09 4.68 -10.54
C LYS A 4 -0.61 5.29 -9.23
N LYS A 5 -1.93 5.43 -9.09
CA LYS A 5 -2.54 5.99 -7.87
C LYS A 5 -2.28 5.10 -6.65
N LEU A 6 -2.37 3.78 -6.83
CA LEU A 6 -2.05 2.81 -5.78
C LEU A 6 -0.60 2.97 -5.31
N SER A 7 0.34 2.95 -6.26
CA SER A 7 1.77 3.12 -5.94
C SER A 7 2.02 4.45 -5.22
N GLU A 8 1.51 5.55 -5.75
CA GLU A 8 1.70 6.89 -5.17
C GLU A 8 1.10 7.00 -3.75
N ARG A 9 -0.17 6.62 -3.57
CA ARG A 9 -0.86 6.72 -2.28
C ARG A 9 -0.20 5.82 -1.23
N LEU A 10 0.11 4.58 -1.60
CA LEU A 10 0.79 3.65 -0.71
C LEU A 10 2.15 4.20 -0.26
N ASN A 11 2.97 4.68 -1.20
CA ASN A 11 4.29 5.23 -0.86
C ASN A 11 4.18 6.47 0.03
N ASN A 12 3.21 7.35 -0.21
CA ASN A 12 2.98 8.53 0.62
C ASN A 12 2.55 8.17 2.05
N GLU A 13 1.69 7.15 2.23
CA GLU A 13 1.33 6.67 3.58
C GLU A 13 2.55 6.07 4.30
N LEU A 14 3.38 5.32 3.59
CA LEU A 14 4.62 4.77 4.15
C LEU A 14 5.60 5.88 4.54
N ASP A 15 5.71 6.93 3.74
CA ASP A 15 6.52 8.12 4.07
C ASP A 15 5.98 8.81 5.34
N ALA A 16 4.67 8.95 5.47
CA ALA A 16 4.02 9.51 6.66
C ALA A 16 4.24 8.65 7.92
N LEU A 17 4.38 7.33 7.77
CA LEU A 17 4.73 6.39 8.83
C LEU A 17 6.24 6.37 9.14
N GLY A 18 7.06 7.12 8.41
CA GLY A 18 8.51 7.18 8.59
C GLY A 18 9.26 5.96 8.05
N VAL A 19 8.67 5.21 7.12
CA VAL A 19 9.31 4.07 6.47
C VAL A 19 10.47 4.57 5.59
N PRO A 20 11.65 3.90 5.61
CA PRO A 20 12.79 4.33 4.80
C PRO A 20 12.47 4.47 3.31
N GLY A 21 13.14 5.44 2.66
CA GLY A 21 13.00 5.69 1.22
C GLY A 21 13.72 4.67 0.33
N LEU A 22 14.67 3.90 0.89
CA LEU A 22 15.37 2.87 0.13
C LEU A 22 14.42 1.70 -0.18
N MET A 23 14.26 1.38 -1.47
CA MET A 23 13.25 0.40 -1.91
C MET A 23 13.40 -0.97 -1.25
N ILE A 24 14.62 -1.46 -1.06
CA ILE A 24 14.88 -2.75 -0.42
C ILE A 24 14.37 -2.77 1.03
N GLU A 25 14.64 -1.71 1.79
CA GLU A 25 14.18 -1.57 3.18
C GLU A 25 12.66 -1.38 3.23
N ARG A 26 12.10 -0.62 2.29
CA ARG A 26 10.66 -0.43 2.16
C ARG A 26 9.94 -1.75 1.92
N VAL A 27 10.45 -2.60 1.01
CA VAL A 27 9.90 -3.94 0.76
C VAL A 27 9.95 -4.80 2.02
N GLU A 28 11.05 -4.76 2.77
CA GLU A 28 11.20 -5.50 4.04
C GLU A 28 10.17 -5.04 5.09
N VAL A 29 10.01 -3.73 5.26
CA VAL A 29 9.05 -3.16 6.21
C VAL A 29 7.61 -3.46 5.79
N CYS A 30 7.26 -3.26 4.52
CA CYS A 30 5.92 -3.53 3.99
C CYS A 30 5.56 -5.01 4.09
N SER A 31 6.52 -5.91 3.84
CA SER A 31 6.32 -7.36 3.99
C SER A 31 5.88 -7.71 5.42
N LYS A 32 6.50 -7.08 6.42
CA LYS A 32 6.16 -7.28 7.84
C LYS A 32 4.86 -6.59 8.23
N LEU A 33 4.70 -5.32 7.85
CA LEU A 33 3.54 -4.49 8.18
C LEU A 33 2.25 -5.10 7.63
N PHE A 34 2.24 -5.48 6.36
CA PHE A 34 1.05 -6.01 5.70
C PHE A 34 0.94 -7.54 5.76
N LYS A 35 1.90 -8.21 6.40
CA LYS A 35 1.98 -9.69 6.47
C LYS A 35 1.95 -10.34 5.07
N LEU A 36 2.64 -9.72 4.12
CA LEU A 36 2.74 -10.17 2.73
C LEU A 36 4.14 -10.73 2.43
N PRO A 37 4.28 -11.73 1.55
CA PRO A 37 5.58 -12.10 1.00
C PRO A 37 6.27 -10.91 0.33
N LYS A 38 7.61 -10.83 0.42
CA LYS A 38 8.40 -9.71 -0.13
C LYS A 38 8.10 -9.40 -1.59
N PHE A 39 7.94 -10.43 -2.43
CA PHE A 39 7.62 -10.23 -3.85
C PHE A 39 6.24 -9.58 -4.05
N LYS A 40 5.25 -9.88 -3.19
CA LYS A 40 3.92 -9.22 -3.22
C LYS A 40 4.02 -7.78 -2.71
N ALA A 41 4.80 -7.54 -1.66
CA ALA A 41 5.05 -6.20 -1.13
C ALA A 41 5.73 -5.32 -2.20
N GLU A 42 6.77 -5.83 -2.87
CA GLU A 42 7.43 -5.15 -3.98
C GLU A 42 6.47 -4.89 -5.15
N ALA A 43 5.67 -5.90 -5.53
CA ALA A 43 4.71 -5.75 -6.61
C ALA A 43 3.70 -4.63 -6.31
N VAL A 44 3.13 -4.58 -5.11
CA VAL A 44 2.12 -3.55 -4.75
C VAL A 44 2.72 -2.16 -4.60
N LEU A 45 3.95 -2.04 -4.09
CA LEU A 45 4.71 -0.78 -4.06
C LEU A 45 4.92 -0.20 -5.46
N ASN A 46 5.08 -1.07 -6.46
CA ASN A 46 5.17 -0.71 -7.88
C ASN A 46 3.79 -0.59 -8.59
N GLY A 47 2.70 -0.61 -7.82
CA GLY A 47 1.34 -0.42 -8.32
C GLY A 47 0.67 -1.67 -8.90
N MET A 48 1.21 -2.87 -8.69
CA MET A 48 0.49 -4.10 -9.03
C MET A 48 -0.70 -4.29 -8.09
N ILE A 49 -1.90 -4.39 -8.66
CA ILE A 49 -3.11 -4.70 -7.89
C ILE A 49 -3.05 -6.18 -7.49
N LEU A 50 -3.08 -6.44 -6.19
CA LEU A 50 -3.15 -7.79 -5.62
C LEU A 50 -4.60 -8.26 -5.50
N ASP A 51 -4.80 -9.46 -4.97
CA ASP A 51 -6.12 -9.96 -4.60
C ASP A 51 -6.82 -9.03 -3.58
N THR A 52 -8.17 -9.06 -3.59
CA THR A 52 -8.99 -8.18 -2.76
C THR A 52 -8.64 -8.27 -1.27
N LEU A 53 -8.34 -9.47 -0.76
CA LEU A 53 -7.98 -9.67 0.63
C LEU A 53 -6.67 -8.94 0.98
N SER A 54 -5.67 -9.02 0.10
CA SER A 54 -4.40 -8.31 0.27
C SER A 54 -4.60 -6.80 0.27
N ILE A 55 -5.40 -6.26 -0.64
CA ILE A 55 -5.68 -4.81 -0.69
C ILE A 55 -6.44 -4.33 0.55
N GLN A 56 -7.43 -5.10 1.01
CA GLN A 56 -8.16 -4.79 2.25
C GLN A 56 -7.24 -4.83 3.47
N THR A 57 -6.30 -5.77 3.51
CA THR A 57 -5.32 -5.86 4.60
C THR A 57 -4.41 -4.63 4.62
N ILE A 58 -3.86 -4.24 3.46
CA ILE A 58 -3.02 -3.04 3.35
C ILE A 58 -3.81 -1.79 3.78
N ALA A 59 -5.03 -1.63 3.26
CA ALA A 59 -5.89 -0.49 3.58
C ALA A 59 -6.19 -0.40 5.08
N LYS A 60 -6.44 -1.54 5.73
CA LYS A 60 -6.66 -1.64 7.17
C LYS A 60 -5.43 -1.25 7.98
N GLU A 61 -4.26 -1.79 7.67
CA GLU A 61 -3.01 -1.48 8.39
C GLU A 61 -2.59 0.00 8.22
N LEU A 62 -3.03 0.65 7.13
CA LEU A 62 -2.84 2.08 6.89
C LEU A 62 -4.00 2.95 7.40
N GLU A 63 -5.05 2.36 7.98
CA GLU A 63 -6.26 3.04 8.45
C GLU A 63 -6.96 3.91 7.38
N VAL A 64 -6.94 3.46 6.12
CA VAL A 64 -7.58 4.12 4.96
C VAL A 64 -8.59 3.22 4.27
N SER A 65 -9.45 3.81 3.43
CA SER A 65 -10.32 3.05 2.55
C SER A 65 -9.57 2.34 1.41
N ALA A 66 -9.92 1.08 1.13
CA ALA A 66 -9.40 0.33 -0.02
C ALA A 66 -9.73 0.99 -1.37
N ASP A 67 -10.92 1.59 -1.50
CA ASP A 67 -11.32 2.30 -2.73
C ASP A 67 -10.47 3.56 -2.94
N TRP A 68 -10.14 4.25 -1.85
CA TRP A 68 -9.19 5.34 -1.91
C TRP A 68 -7.80 4.81 -2.25
N LEU A 69 -7.32 3.76 -1.59
CA LEU A 69 -6.00 3.20 -1.89
C LEU A 69 -5.86 2.80 -3.38
N LEU A 70 -6.90 2.22 -3.99
CA LEU A 70 -6.94 1.85 -5.40
C LEU A 70 -7.17 3.03 -6.36
N GLY A 71 -7.45 4.22 -5.87
CA GLY A 71 -7.70 5.40 -6.70
C GLY A 71 -9.11 5.50 -7.28
N LEU A 72 -10.05 4.69 -6.78
CA LEU A 72 -11.47 4.68 -7.17
C LEU A 72 -12.24 5.85 -6.52
N LYS A 73 -11.78 6.32 -5.35
CA LYS A 73 -12.25 7.55 -4.69
C LYS A 73 -11.14 8.59 -4.63
N ASN A 74 -11.50 9.88 -4.68
CA ASN A 74 -10.53 10.97 -4.55
C ASN A 74 -10.31 11.40 -3.11
N GLU A 75 -11.35 11.38 -2.28
CA GLU A 75 -11.29 11.77 -0.87
C GLU A 75 -10.71 10.66 -0.01
N LYS A 76 -9.73 11.01 0.84
CA LYS A 76 -9.11 10.09 1.79
C LYS A 76 -10.07 9.86 2.95
N ASP A 77 -10.90 8.83 2.81
CA ASP A 77 -11.73 8.34 3.91
C ASP A 77 -10.86 7.54 4.88
N LYS A 78 -10.82 7.96 6.15
CA LYS A 78 -10.27 7.14 7.24
C LYS A 78 -11.27 6.03 7.56
N GLN A 79 -10.80 4.80 7.69
CA GLN A 79 -11.63 3.75 8.27
C GLN A 79 -11.65 3.99 9.78
N HIS A 80 -12.82 4.38 10.32
CA HIS A 80 -13.09 4.47 11.76
C HIS A 80 -13.73 3.17 12.27
#